data_AF-A0A919A3W6-F1
#
_entry.id   AF-A0A919A3W6-F1
#
_cell.length_a   1.000
_cell.length_b   1.000
_cell.length_c   1.000
_cell.angle_alpha   90.00
_cell.angle_beta   90.00
_cell.angle_gamma   90.00
#
_symmetry.space_group_name_H-M   'P 1'
#
loop_
_entity.id
_entity.type
_entity.pdbx_description
1 polymer ?
#
loop_
_entity_poly.entity_id
_entity_poly.type
_entity_poly.pdbx_seq_one_letter_code
_entity_poly.pdbx_strand_id
1 'polypeptide(L)' 'MTGWIGGLQISRTGRGQTPIADFLCTACWTHQRVAGRDKVTDFVRANPITDHRATCPATTTQGAKAA' A
#
# COMPACT_ATOMS: atom_id res chain seq x y z
N MET A 1 8.41 7.68 18.62
CA MET A 1 7.32 6.69 18.40
C MET A 1 7.23 6.44 16.91
N THR A 2 7.70 5.29 16.42
CA THR A 2 7.46 4.86 15.04
C THR A 2 6.05 4.28 14.97
N GLY A 3 5.06 5.15 14.84
CA GLY A 3 3.70 4.72 14.51
C GLY A 3 3.66 4.31 13.06
N TRP A 4 3.35 3.05 12.78
CA TRP A 4 3.01 2.62 11.42
C TRP A 4 1.62 3.15 11.09
N ILE A 5 1.55 4.33 10.46
CA ILE A 5 0.32 4.79 9.80
C ILE A 5 0.26 4.02 8.49
N GLY A 6 -0.80 3.24 8.27
CA GLY A 6 -0.97 2.43 7.05
C GLY A 6 -0.69 3.22 5.78
N GLY A 7 0.02 2.61 4.83
CA GLY A 7 0.50 3.30 3.64
C GLY A 7 1.53 2.53 2.81
N LEU A 8 2.05 3.21 1.80
CA LEU A 8 3.05 2.72 0.85
C LEU A 8 4.45 3.17 1.27
N GLN A 9 5.34 2.21 1.55
CA GLN A 9 6.74 2.46 1.87
C GLN A 9 7.64 2.00 0.73
N ILE A 10 8.42 2.91 0.17
CA ILE A 10 9.44 2.60 -0.85
C ILE A 10 10.82 2.62 -0.18
N SER A 11 11.61 1.57 -0.40
CA SER A 11 12.97 1.46 0.17
C SER A 11 13.97 0.89 -0.85
N ARG A 12 15.25 0.85 -0.47
CA ARG A 12 16.35 0.29 -1.26
C ARG A 12 16.50 0.90 -2.67
N THR A 13 16.34 2.22 -2.76
CA THR A 13 16.43 2.99 -4.01
C THR A 13 17.84 3.45 -4.38
N GLY A 14 18.86 3.10 -3.58
CA GLY A 14 20.25 3.45 -3.83
C GLY A 14 20.86 2.74 -5.05
N ARG A 15 21.98 3.26 -5.56
CA ARG A 15 22.72 2.67 -6.69
C ARG A 15 23.12 1.22 -6.36
N GLY A 16 22.81 0.29 -7.26
CA GLY A 16 23.11 -1.15 -7.10
C GLY A 16 22.15 -1.90 -6.16
N GLN A 17 21.20 -1.22 -5.53
CA GLN A 17 20.16 -1.87 -4.73
C GLN A 17 18.94 -2.22 -5.58
N THR A 18 18.19 -3.24 -5.13
CA THR A 18 16.90 -3.60 -5.73
C THR A 18 15.79 -2.88 -4.97
N PRO A 19 15.06 -1.94 -5.61
CA PRO A 19 13.97 -1.23 -4.95
C PRO A 19 12.88 -2.18 -4.48
N ILE A 20 12.25 -1.82 -3.36
CA ILE A 20 11.12 -2.54 -2.78
C ILE A 20 10.02 -1.53 -2.48
N ALA A 21 8.78 -1.86 -2.81
CA ALA A 21 7.60 -1.17 -2.33
C ALA A 21 6.74 -2.11 -1.50
N ASP A 22 6.44 -1.68 -0.28
CA ASP A 22 5.62 -2.39 0.69
C ASP A 22 4.35 -1.56 0.93
N PHE A 23 3.19 -2.11 0.59
CA PHE A 23 1.89 -1.52 0.87
C PHE A 23 1.22 -2.28 2.03
N LEU A 24 0.90 -1.58 3.11
CA LEU A 24 0.13 -2.12 4.23
C LEU A 24 -1.06 -1.23 4.55
N CYS A 25 -2.26 -1.75 4.39
CA CYS A 25 -3.49 -1.13 4.87
C CYS A 25 -3.74 -1.57 6.32
N THR A 26 -3.61 -0.67 7.30
CA THR A 26 -3.84 -1.00 8.71
C THR A 26 -5.32 -1.13 9.08
N ALA A 27 -6.24 -0.80 8.16
CA ALA A 27 -7.68 -0.91 8.38
C ALA A 27 -8.20 -2.33 8.10
N CYS A 28 -7.72 -2.98 7.04
CA CYS A 28 -8.13 -4.34 6.65
C CYS A 28 -6.96 -5.34 6.67
N TRP A 29 -5.76 -4.90 7.09
CA TRP A 29 -4.52 -5.68 7.14
C TRP A 29 -4.04 -6.23 5.79
N THR A 30 -4.51 -5.69 4.67
CA THR A 30 -4.01 -6.04 3.35
C THR A 30 -2.54 -5.64 3.23
N HIS A 31 -1.70 -6.61 2.86
CA HIS A 31 -0.27 -6.41 2.65
C HIS A 31 0.14 -6.87 1.25
N GLN A 32 0.83 -6.00 0.52
CA GLN A 32 1.40 -6.30 -0.80
C GLN A 32 2.84 -5.81 -0.86
N ARG A 33 3.75 -6.69 -1.24
CA ARG A 33 5.17 -6.38 -1.44
C ARG A 33 5.55 -6.61 -2.90
N VAL A 34 6.20 -5.63 -3.52
CA VAL A 34 6.80 -5.75 -4.84
C VAL A 34 8.28 -5.36 -4.79
N ALA A 35 9.11 -6.07 -5.55
CA ALA A 35 10.55 -5.83 -5.64
C ALA A 35 11.00 -5.77 -7.10
N GLY A 36 12.00 -4.94 -7.37
CA GLY A 36 12.51 -4.68 -8.71
C GLY A 36 12.10 -3.31 -9.21
N ARG A 37 13.02 -2.64 -9.91
CA ARG A 37 12.87 -1.22 -10.26
C ARG A 37 11.64 -0.93 -11.12
N ASP A 38 11.44 -1.70 -12.18
CA ASP A 38 10.32 -1.50 -13.11
C ASP A 38 9.00 -1.84 -12.42
N LYS A 39 8.94 -2.98 -11.72
CA LYS A 39 7.76 -3.40 -10.94
C LYS A 39 7.36 -2.39 -9.88
N VAL A 40 8.33 -1.84 -9.14
CA VAL A 40 8.07 -0.78 -8.15
C VAL A 40 7.57 0.48 -8.82
N THR A 41 8.16 0.86 -9.96
CA THR A 41 7.74 2.06 -10.71
C THR A 41 6.30 1.92 -11.20
N ASP A 42 5.97 0.78 -11.81
CA ASP A 42 4.62 0.49 -12.31
C ASP A 42 3.61 0.41 -11.17
N PHE A 43 3.97 -0.27 -10.08
CA PHE A 43 3.13 -0.38 -8.88
C PHE A 43 2.82 0.99 -8.28
N VAL A 44 3.82 1.87 -8.13
CA VAL A 44 3.62 3.23 -7.61
C VAL A 44 2.77 4.07 -8.57
N ARG A 45 3.00 3.96 -9.89
CA ARG A 45 2.22 4.65 -10.93
C ARG A 45 0.75 4.26 -10.92
N ALA A 46 0.44 2.99 -10.64
CA ALA A 46 -0.92 2.50 -10.50
C ALA A 46 -1.65 3.07 -9.26
N ASN A 47 -0.94 3.73 -8.34
CA ASN A 47 -1.50 4.29 -7.11
C ASN A 47 -2.20 3.23 -6.24
N PRO A 48 -1.42 2.34 -5.60
CA PRO A 48 -1.94 1.13 -4.95
C PRO A 48 -2.82 1.45 -3.73
N ILE A 49 -2.67 2.64 -3.14
CA ILE A 49 -3.52 3.11 -2.05
C ILE A 49 -4.93 3.38 -2.56
N THR A 50 -5.07 4.09 -3.69
CA THR A 50 -6.36 4.42 -4.30
C THR A 50 -7.05 3.16 -4.82
N ASP A 51 -6.31 2.31 -5.54
CA ASP A 51 -6.82 1.04 -6.06
C ASP A 51 -7.35 0.16 -4.92
N HIS A 52 -6.58 0.02 -3.84
CA HIS A 52 -7.02 -0.74 -2.69
C HIS A 52 -8.24 -0.11 -1.99
N ARG A 53 -8.28 1.23 -1.87
CA ARG A 53 -9.39 1.94 -1.18
C ARG A 53 -10.74 1.62 -1.82
N ALA A 54 -10.80 1.44 -3.12
CA ALA A 54 -12.03 1.08 -3.84
C ALA A 54 -12.61 -0.28 -3.40
N THR A 55 -11.75 -1.21 -2.94
CA THR A 55 -12.14 -2.56 -2.54
C THR A 55 -11.92 -2.83 -1.05
N CYS A 56 -11.56 -1.81 -0.27
CA CYS A 56 -11.20 -1.99 1.13
C CYS A 56 -12.47 -2.26 1.97
N PRO A 57 -12.61 -3.45 2.58
CA PRO A 57 -13.83 -3.81 3.31
C PRO A 57 -14.08 -2.91 4.53
N ALA A 58 -13.02 -2.38 5.15
CA ALA A 58 -13.13 -1.43 6.25
C ALA A 58 -13.76 -0.09 5.82
N THR A 59 -13.56 0.32 4.55
CA THR A 59 -14.17 1.53 3.99
C THR A 59 -15.58 1.24 3.47
N THR A 60 -15.82 0.06 2.88
CA THR A 60 -17.14 -0.34 2.37
C THR A 60 -18.15 -0.58 3.49
N THR A 61 -17.72 -1.08 4.66
CA THR A 61 -18.60 -1.33 5.82
C THR A 61 -19.07 -0.04 6.51
N GLN A 62 -18.41 1.10 6.26
CA GLN A 62 -18.78 2.38 6.87
C GLN A 62 -20.11 2.96 6.31
N GLY A 63 -20.69 2.34 5.27
CA GLY A 63 -22.04 2.64 4.78
C GLY A 63 -23.17 1.78 5.41
N ALA A 64 -22.85 0.77 6.22
CA ALA A 64 -23.84 -0.22 6.70
C ALA A 64 -24.12 -0.16 8.22
N LYS A 65 -23.59 0.82 8.95
CA LYS A 65 -23.93 1.05 10.36
C LYS A 65 -24.40 2.49 10.59
N ALA A 66 -25.60 2.77 10.09
CA ALA A 66 -26.46 3.86 10.56
C ALA A 66 -27.92 3.43 10.33
N ALA A 67 -28.44 2.58 11.22
CA ALA A 67 -29.86 2.29 11.38
C ALA A 67 -30.09 1.89 12.84
#